data_AF-A0A1J5R018-F1
#
_entry.id   AF-A0A1J5R018-F1
#
_cell.length_a   1.000
_cell.length_b   1.000
_cell.length_c   1.000
_cell.angle_alpha   90.00
_cell.angle_beta   90.00
_cell.angle_gamma   90.00
#
_symmetry.space_group_name_H-M   'P 1'
#
loop_
_entity.id
_entity.type
_entity.pdbx_description
1 polymer ?
#
loop_
_entity_poly.entity_id
_entity_poly.type
_entity_poly.pdbx_seq_one_letter_code
_entity_poly.pdbx_strand_id
1 'polypeptide(L)'
;MPDRSDDPTARLVDVNWDDPRLRELLEATAQLHIEHRGDFAPRAVLLREAEGGAARHALLVAESDDGARTLLTDAALERGAVVVLDRGGERRELAAVDDCRHGLRHEDSGRTVHIVVLRRIRSAGR
;
A
#
# COMPACT_ATOMS: atom_id res chain seq x y z
N MET A 1 -11.67 -33.88 -30.17
CA MET A 1 -10.44 -33.07 -30.10
C MET A 1 -10.78 -31.70 -30.65
N PRO A 2 -11.01 -30.67 -29.82
CA PRO A 2 -11.34 -29.35 -30.34
C PRO A 2 -10.10 -28.71 -30.96
N ASP A 3 -10.30 -28.18 -32.16
CA ASP A 3 -9.33 -27.47 -32.97
C ASP A 3 -8.85 -26.21 -32.24
N ARG A 4 -7.53 -26.08 -32.07
CA ARG A 4 -6.86 -25.00 -31.34
C ARG A 4 -6.69 -23.74 -32.22
N SER A 5 -7.31 -23.71 -33.40
CA SER A 5 -7.12 -22.70 -34.44
C SER A 5 -7.93 -21.40 -34.25
N ASP A 6 -8.82 -21.32 -33.26
CA ASP A 6 -9.70 -20.16 -33.02
C ASP A 6 -9.46 -19.50 -31.65
N ASP A 7 -8.21 -19.47 -31.18
CA ASP A 7 -7.85 -18.59 -30.07
C ASP A 7 -7.41 -17.21 -30.61
N PRO A 8 -8.26 -16.17 -30.53
CA PRO A 8 -7.92 -14.83 -31.01
C PRO A 8 -6.77 -14.20 -30.22
N THR A 9 -6.36 -14.79 -29.09
CA THR A 9 -5.20 -14.37 -28.31
C THR A 9 -3.88 -15.00 -28.77
N ALA A 10 -3.91 -16.00 -29.67
CA ALA A 10 -2.69 -16.62 -30.19
C ALA A 10 -1.81 -15.68 -31.03
N ARG A 11 -2.36 -14.53 -31.47
CA ARG A 11 -1.63 -13.44 -32.15
C ARG A 11 -1.29 -12.28 -31.22
N LEU A 12 -1.61 -12.35 -29.93
CA LEU A 12 -1.34 -11.27 -28.99
C LEU A 12 0.12 -11.31 -28.56
N VAL A 13 0.88 -10.49 -29.27
CA VAL A 13 2.15 -9.87 -28.86
C VAL A 13 3.32 -10.85 -28.75
N ASP A 14 4.11 -10.92 -29.82
CA ASP A 14 5.46 -11.49 -29.80
C ASP A 14 6.39 -10.50 -29.06
N VAL A 15 6.39 -10.58 -27.73
CA VAL A 15 7.23 -9.72 -26.88
C VAL A 15 8.66 -10.24 -26.94
N ASN A 16 9.56 -9.44 -27.50
CA ASN A 16 10.99 -9.71 -27.44
C ASN A 16 11.56 -9.33 -26.06
N TRP A 17 11.69 -10.32 -25.17
CA TRP A 17 12.22 -10.14 -23.81
C TRP A 17 13.73 -9.83 -23.75
N ASP A 18 14.45 -9.97 -24.86
CA ASP A 18 15.86 -9.61 -24.99
C ASP A 18 16.08 -8.20 -25.54
N ASP A 19 15.02 -7.46 -25.87
CA ASP A 19 15.15 -6.08 -26.35
C ASP A 19 15.73 -5.17 -25.24
N PRO A 20 16.91 -4.55 -25.45
CA PRO A 20 17.53 -3.67 -24.47
C PRO A 20 16.66 -2.45 -24.14
N ARG A 21 15.85 -1.95 -25.08
CA ARG A 21 14.90 -0.86 -24.81
C ARG A 21 13.75 -1.31 -23.93
N LEU A 22 13.30 -2.56 -24.07
CA LEU A 22 12.31 -3.14 -23.17
C LEU A 22 12.89 -3.30 -21.77
N ARG A 23 14.15 -3.74 -21.64
CA ARG A 23 14.85 -3.82 -20.36
C ARG A 23 15.02 -2.44 -19.72
N GLU A 24 15.46 -1.44 -20.48
CA GLU A 24 15.55 -0.05 -20.01
C GLU A 24 14.19 0.49 -19.55
N LEU A 25 13.12 0.21 -20.28
CA LEU A 25 11.76 0.60 -19.90
C LEU A 25 11.30 -0.15 -18.64
N LEU A 26 11.54 -1.46 -18.55
CA LEU A 26 11.20 -2.26 -17.38
C LEU A 26 12.01 -1.85 -16.15
N GLU A 27 13.27 -1.49 -16.30
CA GLU A 27 14.11 -0.94 -15.22
C GLU A 27 13.67 0.47 -14.81
N ALA A 28 13.35 1.34 -15.78
CA ALA A 28 12.83 2.68 -15.52
C ALA A 28 11.45 2.63 -14.84
N THR A 29 10.62 1.65 -15.19
CA THR A 29 9.29 1.43 -14.60
C THR A 29 9.34 0.58 -13.33
N ALA A 30 10.40 -0.20 -13.09
CA ALA A 30 10.58 -0.93 -11.84
C ALA A 30 10.72 0.02 -10.64
N GLN A 31 11.27 1.21 -10.87
CA GLN A 31 11.30 2.30 -9.86
C GLN A 31 9.98 3.06 -9.77
N LEU A 32 9.10 2.96 -10.77
CA LEU A 32 7.71 3.42 -10.69
C LEU A 32 6.84 2.46 -9.86
N HIS A 33 7.43 1.78 -8.87
CA HIS A 33 6.68 1.00 -7.90
C HIS A 33 5.52 1.85 -7.40
N ILE A 34 4.32 1.41 -7.76
CA ILE A 34 3.06 2.00 -7.32
C ILE A 34 2.99 1.68 -5.84
N GLU A 35 3.64 2.48 -5.00
CA GLU A 35 3.58 2.34 -3.55
C GLU A 35 2.17 2.67 -3.01
N HIS A 36 1.17 2.77 -3.90
CA HIS A 36 -0.19 3.23 -3.63
C HIS A 36 -0.17 4.51 -2.77
N ARG A 37 0.79 5.39 -3.07
CA ARG A 37 0.86 6.76 -2.55
C ARG A 37 0.04 7.66 -3.47
N GLY A 38 -1.28 7.59 -3.36
CA GLY A 38 -2.11 8.72 -3.79
C GLY A 38 -3.31 8.36 -4.66
N ASP A 39 -4.46 8.24 -4.00
CA ASP A 39 -5.73 8.70 -4.57
C ASP A 39 -5.99 10.20 -4.20
N PHE A 40 -5.30 10.73 -3.18
CA PHE A 40 -5.47 12.11 -2.69
C PHE A 40 -4.23 12.66 -1.95
N ALA A 41 -4.24 13.96 -1.65
CA ALA A 41 -3.17 14.64 -0.91
C ALA A 41 -2.99 14.07 0.52
N PRO A 42 -1.76 13.77 0.97
CA PRO A 42 -1.51 13.14 2.28
C PRO A 42 -2.19 13.88 3.45
N ARG A 43 -2.84 13.13 4.34
CA ARG A 43 -3.54 13.67 5.52
C ARG A 43 -2.86 13.23 6.80
N ALA A 44 -2.57 14.17 7.69
CA ALA A 44 -2.02 13.86 9.01
C ALA A 44 -3.03 13.08 9.86
N VAL A 45 -2.58 11.97 10.44
CA VAL A 45 -3.35 11.10 11.34
C VAL A 45 -2.48 10.70 12.53
N LEU A 46 -3.13 10.29 13.61
CA LEU A 46 -2.50 9.67 14.77
C LEU A 46 -2.78 8.18 14.78
N LEU A 47 -1.75 7.39 15.04
CA LEU A 47 -1.83 5.94 15.13
C LEU A 47 -1.45 5.49 16.54
N ARG A 48 -2.22 4.56 17.12
CA ARG A 48 -1.91 3.98 18.43
C ARG A 48 -2.15 2.48 18.41
N GLU A 49 -1.22 1.69 18.95
CA GLU A 49 -1.42 0.25 19.14
C GLU A 49 -2.51 0.00 20.21
N ALA A 50 -3.42 -0.93 19.93
CA ALA A 50 -4.61 -1.17 20.76
C ALA A 50 -4.29 -1.81 22.11
N GLU A 51 -3.18 -2.52 22.23
CA GLU A 51 -2.68 -3.11 23.48
C GLU A 51 -2.13 -2.06 24.46
N GLY A 52 -2.11 -0.79 24.05
CA GLY A 52 -1.55 0.33 24.80
C GLY A 52 -0.23 0.78 24.18
N GLY A 53 -0.09 2.09 24.00
CA GLY A 53 1.10 2.66 23.37
C GLY A 53 0.99 4.17 23.19
N ALA A 54 2.13 4.82 22.95
CA ALA A 54 2.16 6.23 22.56
C ALA A 54 1.48 6.41 21.20
N ALA A 55 0.74 7.52 21.03
CA ALA A 55 0.28 7.89 19.71
C ALA A 55 1.48 8.33 18.86
N ARG A 56 1.55 7.83 17.63
CA ARG A 56 2.56 8.21 16.64
C ARG A 56 1.90 8.98 15.52
N HIS A 57 2.63 9.94 14.94
CA HIS A 57 2.18 10.64 13.75
C HIS A 57 2.35 9.74 12.53
N ALA A 58 1.36 9.76 11.64
CA ALA A 58 1.42 9.11 10.35
C ALA A 58 0.72 9.98 9.29
N LEU A 59 0.94 9.66 8.03
CA LEU A 59 0.28 10.28 6.90
C LEU A 59 -0.58 9.24 6.20
N LEU A 60 -1.89 9.49 6.11
CA LEU A 60 -2.80 8.71 5.30
C LEU A 60 -2.68 9.15 3.84
N VAL A 61 -2.32 8.22 2.96
CA VAL A 61 -1.99 8.51 1.55
C VAL A 61 -2.88 7.81 0.53
N ALA A 62 -3.62 6.78 0.92
CA ALA A 62 -4.64 6.17 0.09
C ALA A 62 -5.74 5.51 0.94
N GLU A 63 -6.94 5.47 0.37
CA GLU A 63 -8.08 4.71 0.89
C GLU A 63 -8.75 4.03 -0.29
N SER A 64 -8.93 2.72 -0.20
CA SER A 64 -9.60 1.92 -1.22
C SER A 64 -11.06 1.66 -0.84
N ASP A 65 -11.89 1.36 -1.83
CA ASP A 65 -13.33 1.16 -1.67
C ASP A 65 -13.68 -0.03 -0.76
N ASP A 66 -12.78 -1.02 -0.64
CA ASP A 66 -12.93 -2.16 0.26
C ASP A 66 -12.62 -1.82 1.74
N GLY A 67 -12.14 -0.60 1.99
CA GLY A 67 -11.77 -0.08 3.30
C GLY A 67 -10.32 -0.33 3.70
N ALA A 68 -9.44 -0.77 2.79
CA ALA A 68 -8.00 -0.79 3.04
C ALA A 68 -7.42 0.62 2.96
N ARG A 69 -6.43 0.91 3.82
CA ARG A 69 -5.85 2.24 4.00
C ARG A 69 -4.34 2.15 3.99
N THR A 70 -3.70 3.03 3.26
CA THR A 70 -2.23 3.08 3.20
C THR A 70 -1.73 4.27 3.99
N LEU A 71 -0.83 4.02 4.94
CA LEU A 71 -0.18 5.02 5.76
C LEU A 71 1.32 5.09 5.47
N LEU A 72 1.89 6.27 5.64
CA LEU A 72 3.33 6.48 5.79
C LEU A 72 3.62 6.83 7.25
N THR A 73 4.58 6.15 7.85
CA THR A 73 5.01 6.37 9.24
C THR A 73 6.52 6.18 9.36
N ASP A 74 7.11 6.70 10.43
CA ASP A 74 8.52 6.55 10.75
C ASP A 74 8.85 5.27 11.54
N ALA A 75 7.84 4.50 11.91
CA ALA A 75 7.97 3.28 12.68
C ALA A 75 7.45 2.06 11.92
N ALA A 76 8.20 0.95 11.99
CA ALA A 76 7.68 -0.35 11.58
C ALA A 76 6.53 -0.76 12.49
N LEU A 77 5.51 -1.40 11.91
CA LEU A 77 4.43 -2.02 12.65
C LEU A 77 4.41 -3.51 12.36
N GLU A 78 4.07 -4.29 13.38
CA GLU A 78 3.96 -5.73 13.24
C GLU A 78 2.70 -6.09 12.44
N ARG A 79 2.85 -7.01 11.49
CA ARG A 79 1.71 -7.56 10.75
C ARG A 79 0.77 -8.27 11.71
N GLY A 80 -0.52 -7.98 11.61
CA GLY A 80 -1.57 -8.48 12.49
C GLY A 80 -1.81 -7.61 13.73
N ALA A 81 -0.94 -6.65 14.04
CA ALA A 81 -1.15 -5.72 15.15
C ALA A 81 -2.45 -4.93 14.97
N VAL A 82 -3.21 -4.79 16.05
CA VAL A 82 -4.42 -3.98 16.07
C VAL A 82 -4.05 -2.55 16.44
N VAL A 83 -4.48 -1.60 15.62
CA VAL A 83 -4.21 -0.19 15.77
C VAL A 83 -5.50 0.61 15.77
N VAL A 84 -5.46 1.73 16.49
CA VAL A 84 -6.47 2.77 16.52
C VAL A 84 -5.98 3.92 15.66
N LEU A 85 -6.73 4.23 14.61
CA LEU A 85 -6.52 5.37 13.74
C LEU A 85 -7.39 6.54 14.23
N ASP A 86 -6.76 7.68 14.51
CA ASP A 86 -7.40 8.93 14.90
C ASP A 86 -7.11 10.00 13.84
N ARG A 87 -8.17 10.52 13.22
CA ARG A 87 -8.10 11.49 12.12
C ARG A 87 -8.33 12.94 12.58
N GLY A 88 -8.27 13.21 13.89
CA GLY A 88 -8.50 14.55 14.43
C GLY A 88 -9.98 14.94 14.54
N GLY A 89 -10.88 13.96 14.68
CA GLY A 89 -12.33 14.14 14.88
C GLY A 89 -12.90 13.16 15.91
N GLU A 90 -14.22 13.12 16.09
CA GLU A 90 -14.84 12.36 17.19
C GLU A 90 -14.75 10.82 17.04
N ARG A 91 -14.51 10.29 15.85
CA ARG A 91 -14.55 8.84 15.60
C ARG A 91 -13.16 8.25 15.37
N ARG A 92 -12.70 7.51 16.37
CA ARG A 92 -11.53 6.61 16.28
C ARG A 92 -11.94 5.31 15.60
N GLU A 93 -11.03 4.76 14.80
CA GLU A 93 -11.29 3.55 14.01
C GLU A 93 -10.30 2.45 14.36
N LEU A 94 -10.80 1.23 14.59
CA LEU A 94 -9.96 0.05 14.77
C LEU A 94 -9.60 -0.55 13.41
N ALA A 95 -8.32 -0.86 13.24
CA ALA A 95 -7.78 -1.52 12.06
C ALA A 95 -6.71 -2.53 12.45
N ALA A 96 -6.46 -3.51 11.59
CA ALA A 96 -5.35 -4.45 11.70
C ALA A 96 -4.29 -4.11 10.64
N VAL A 97 -3.02 -4.24 10.99
CA VAL A 97 -1.92 -4.13 10.04
C VAL A 97 -1.93 -5.36 9.13
N ASP A 98 -2.15 -5.15 7.85
CA ASP A 98 -2.16 -6.22 6.84
C ASP A 98 -0.78 -6.39 6.20
N ASP A 99 -0.08 -5.28 5.98
CA ASP A 99 1.30 -5.25 5.45
C ASP A 99 2.08 -4.07 6.05
N CYS A 100 3.39 -4.25 6.21
CA CYS A 100 4.32 -3.20 6.61
C CYS A 100 5.67 -3.42 5.92
N ARG A 101 6.12 -2.44 5.14
CA ARG A 101 7.38 -2.50 4.39
C ARG A 101 8.10 -1.16 4.38
N HIS A 102 9.39 -1.16 4.09
CA HIS A 102 10.14 0.08 3.89
C HIS A 102 9.73 0.78 2.59
N GLY A 103 9.70 2.11 2.62
CA GLY A 103 9.61 2.94 1.42
C GLY A 103 10.87 2.76 0.58
N LEU A 104 10.69 2.67 -0.74
CA LEU A 104 11.74 2.43 -1.72
C LEU A 104 12.07 3.68 -2.54
N ARG A 105 11.37 4.79 -2.33
CA ARG A 105 11.61 6.02 -3.10
C ARG A 105 12.94 6.65 -2.72
N HIS A 106 13.62 7.19 -3.72
CA HIS A 106 14.88 7.88 -3.52
C HIS A 106 14.74 9.09 -2.57
N GLU A 107 13.58 9.75 -2.56
CA GLU A 107 13.23 10.85 -1.64
C GLU A 107 13.10 10.43 -0.17
N ASP A 108 12.92 9.13 0.10
CA ASP A 108 12.94 8.57 1.45
C ASP A 108 14.37 8.23 1.91
N SER A 109 15.39 8.38 1.05
CA SER A 109 16.79 8.13 1.42
C SER A 109 17.20 9.04 2.59
N GLY A 110 17.52 8.43 3.75
CA GLY A 110 17.88 9.14 4.98
C GLY A 110 16.70 9.46 5.91
N ARG A 111 15.46 9.11 5.55
CA ARG A 111 14.30 9.10 6.44
C ARG A 111 13.80 7.68 6.57
N THR A 112 13.66 7.18 7.80
CA THR A 112 13.00 5.89 8.01
C THR A 112 11.53 6.09 7.65
N VAL A 113 11.10 5.64 6.47
CA VAL A 113 9.71 5.67 6.04
C VAL A 113 9.23 4.23 5.86
N HIS A 114 8.14 3.91 6.52
CA HIS A 114 7.42 2.66 6.41
C HIS A 114 6.07 2.91 5.75
N ILE A 115 5.76 2.07 4.76
CA ILE A 115 4.45 1.98 4.14
C ILE A 115 3.68 0.89 4.86
N VAL A 116 2.56 1.27 5.46
CA VAL A 116 1.71 0.38 6.23
C VAL A 116 0.36 0.29 5.56
N VAL A 117 -0.08 -0.93 5.23
CA VAL A 117 -1.43 -1.20 4.76
C VAL A 117 -2.27 -1.67 5.94
N LEU A 118 -3.37 -0.98 6.18
CA LEU A 118 -4.32 -1.27 7.24
C LEU A 118 -5.62 -1.79 6.67
N ARG A 119 -6.17 -2.83 7.30
CA ARG A 119 -7.50 -3.35 7.03
C ARG A 119 -8.44 -2.97 8.16
N ARG A 120 -9.57 -2.35 7.84
CA ARG A 120 -10.58 -1.96 8.85
C ARG A 120 -11.12 -3.19 9.57
N ILE A 121 -11.18 -3.13 10.90
CA ILE A 121 -11.91 -4.10 11.71
C ILE A 121 -13.34 -3.57 11.84
N ARG A 122 -14.31 -4.26 11.21
CA ARG A 122 -15.72 -3.95 11.46
C ARG A 122 -16.02 -4.37 12.90
N SER A 123 -16.33 -3.41 13.77
CA SER A 123 -17.03 -3.72 15.01
C SER A 123 -18.35 -4.37 14.63
N ALA A 124 -18.60 -5.60 15.07
CA ALA A 124 -19.93 -6.19 15.01
C ALA A 124 -20.88 -5.19 15.68
N GLY A 125 -21.81 -4.64 14.89
CA GLY A 125 -22.84 -3.76 15.39
C GLY A 125 -23.57 -4.47 16.51
N ARG A 126 -23.66 -3.81 17.66
CA ARG A 126 -24.50 -4.22 18.77
C ARG A 126 -25.86 -3.57 18.60
#